data_AF-A0AA37EHL2-F1
#
_entry.id   AF-A0AA37EHL2-F1
#
_cell.length_a   1.000
_cell.length_b   1.000
_cell.length_c   1.000
_cell.angle_alpha   90.00
_cell.angle_beta   90.00
_cell.angle_gamma   90.00
#
_symmetry.space_group_name_H-M   'P 1'
#
loop_
_entity.id
_entity.type
_entity.pdbx_description
1 polymer ?
#
loop_
_entity_poly.entity_id
_entity_poly.type
_entity_poly.pdbx_seq_one_letter_code
_entity_poly.pdbx_strand_id
1 'polypeptide(L)' 'MAKKEKRFVRTSVESTGFEENSVWVDRETGVNYLWHSTGHAGGMTPLLDREGKPIITTLLEEKE' A
#
# COMPACT_ATOMS: atom_id res chain seq x y z
N MET A 1 -3.29 27.33 4.14
CA MET A 1 -2.71 26.13 4.79
C MET A 1 -2.47 25.09 3.70
N ALA A 2 -1.22 24.73 3.41
CA ALA A 2 -0.93 23.70 2.40
C ALA A 2 -1.44 22.34 2.89
N LYS A 3 -2.16 21.60 2.04
CA LYS A 3 -2.62 20.25 2.35
C LYS A 3 -1.38 19.35 2.38
N LYS A 4 -1.02 18.84 3.57
CA LYS A 4 0.07 17.87 3.69
C LYS A 4 -0.34 16.59 2.96
N GLU A 5 0.46 16.16 1.99
CA GLU A 5 0.24 14.90 1.30
C GLU A 5 0.35 13.71 2.27
N LYS A 6 -0.46 12.68 2.03
CA LYS A 6 -0.42 11.45 2.81
C LYS A 6 0.77 10.62 2.34
N ARG A 7 1.65 10.25 3.27
CA ARG A 7 2.81 9.39 2.98
C ARG A 7 2.40 8.03 2.38
N PHE A 8 1.39 7.37 2.93
CA PHE A 8 0.92 6.08 2.43
C PHE A 8 -0.34 6.26 1.58
N VAL A 9 -0.33 5.65 0.40
CA VAL A 9 -1.46 5.66 -0.54
C VAL A 9 -1.93 4.24 -0.78
N ARG A 10 -3.22 4.00 -0.60
CA ARG A 10 -3.85 2.72 -0.95
C ARG A 10 -4.14 2.70 -2.44
N THR A 11 -3.55 1.75 -3.17
CA THR A 11 -3.61 1.68 -4.64
C THR A 11 -4.52 0.58 -5.17
N SER A 12 -4.73 -0.49 -4.39
CA SER A 12 -5.68 -1.56 -4.70
C SER A 12 -6.42 -2.00 -3.45
N VAL A 13 -7.68 -2.39 -3.60
CA VAL A 13 -8.51 -2.94 -2.53
C VAL A 13 -9.36 -4.06 -3.09
N GLU A 14 -9.31 -5.20 -2.44
CA GLU A 14 -10.15 -6.36 -2.68
C GLU A 14 -10.75 -6.77 -1.34
N SER A 15 -12.07 -6.80 -1.25
CA SER A 15 -12.76 -7.20 -0.02
C SER A 15 -13.87 -8.19 -0.30
N THR A 16 -14.05 -9.14 0.60
CA THR A 16 -15.15 -10.12 0.57
C THR A 16 -15.58 -10.45 1.99
N GLY A 17 -16.83 -10.10 2.32
CA GLY A 17 -17.35 -10.29 3.68
C GLY A 17 -16.53 -9.50 4.71
N PHE A 18 -15.94 -10.21 5.67
CA PHE A 18 -15.10 -9.62 6.72
C PHE A 18 -13.61 -9.57 6.35
N GLU A 19 -13.23 -10.01 5.16
CA GLU A 19 -11.86 -10.00 4.68
C GLU A 19 -11.60 -8.74 3.82
N GLU A 20 -10.48 -8.06 4.06
CA GLU A 20 -9.92 -7.02 3.20
C GLU A 20 -8.45 -7.34 2.90
N ASN A 21 -8.12 -7.36 1.61
CA ASN A 21 -6.77 -7.30 1.08
C ASN A 21 -6.59 -5.93 0.41
N SER A 22 -5.52 -5.20 0.74
CA SER A 22 -5.21 -3.96 0.04
C SER A 22 -3.72 -3.76 -0.17
N VAL A 23 -3.37 -3.06 -1.24
CA VAL A 23 -1.99 -2.68 -1.53
C VAL A 23 -1.79 -1.22 -1.15
N TRP A 24 -0.74 -0.96 -0.39
CA TRP A 24 -0.33 0.37 0.03
C TRP A 24 1.05 0.69 -0.51
N VAL A 25 1.26 1.92 -0.95
CA VAL A 25 2.57 2.43 -1.40
C VAL A 25 3.02 3.54 -0.46
N ASP A 26 4.24 3.42 0.06
CA ASP A 26 4.93 4.49 0.77
C ASP A 26 5.53 5.48 -0.24
N ARG A 27 5.02 6.71 -0.31
CA ARG A 27 5.50 7.75 -1.23
C ARG A 27 6.96 8.12 -1.01
N GLU A 28 7.50 7.96 0.20
CA GLU A 28 8.89 8.33 0.50
C GLU A 28 9.89 7.29 -0.01
N THR A 29 9.55 6.01 0.08
CA THR A 29 10.45 4.89 -0.27
C THR A 29 10.07 4.18 -1.56
N GLY A 30 8.84 4.36 -2.02
CA GLY A 30 8.21 3.60 -3.10
C GLY A 30 7.83 2.16 -2.72
N VAL A 31 8.12 1.69 -1.50
CA VAL A 31 7.85 0.29 -1.11
C VAL A 31 6.35 0.00 -1.13
N ASN A 32 5.99 -1.15 -1.71
CA ASN A 32 4.64 -1.68 -1.75
C ASN A 32 4.41 -2.64 -0.57
N TYR A 33 3.27 -2.52 0.07
CA TYR A 33 2.85 -3.34 1.21
C TYR A 33 1.53 -4.02 0.92
N LEU A 34 1.42 -5.31 1.27
CA LEU A 34 0.14 -6.00 1.37
C LEU A 34 -0.40 -5.79 2.79
N TRP A 35 -1.58 -5.22 2.88
CA TRP A 35 -2.44 -5.29 4.04
C TRP A 35 -3.41 -6.45 3.86
N HIS A 36 -3.55 -7.27 4.90
CA HIS A 36 -4.60 -8.28 4.99
C HIS A 36 -5.26 -8.18 6.37
N SER A 37 -6.59 -8.18 6.39
CA SER A 37 -7.36 -8.23 7.64
C SER A 37 -8.60 -9.09 7.49
N THR A 38 -8.97 -9.80 8.56
CA THR A 38 -10.25 -10.49 8.68
C THR A 38 -10.87 -10.16 10.03
N GLY A 39 -12.12 -9.70 10.05
CA GLY A 39 -12.82 -9.34 11.29
C GLY A 39 -12.09 -8.25 12.07
N HIS A 40 -11.50 -8.59 13.23
CA HIS A 40 -10.81 -7.65 14.12
C HIS A 40 -9.28 -7.81 14.15
N ALA A 41 -8.74 -8.67 13.30
CA ALA A 41 -7.30 -8.92 13.21
C ALA A 41 -6.79 -8.58 11.81
N GLY A 42 -5.53 -8.21 11.72
CA GLY A 42 -4.88 -7.93 10.45
C GLY A 42 -3.39 -7.69 10.60
N GLY A 43 -2.70 -7.63 9.47
CA GLY A 43 -1.27 -7.45 9.41
C GLY A 43 -0.84 -6.81 8.09
N MET A 44 0.40 -6.31 8.09
CA MET A 44 1.01 -5.69 6.94
C MET A 44 2.38 -6.32 6.68
N THR A 45 2.69 -6.61 5.43
CA THR A 45 3.99 -7.12 5.00
C THR A 45 4.45 -6.43 3.71
N PRO A 46 5.76 -6.21 3.49
CA PRO A 46 6.27 -5.81 2.18
C PRO A 46 5.90 -6.84 1.11
N LEU A 47 5.55 -6.35 -0.08
CA LEU A 47 5.49 -7.19 -1.27
C LEU A 47 6.90 -7.38 -1.82
N LEU A 48 7.27 -8.63 -2.07
CA LEU A 48 8.61 -8.99 -2.51
C LEU A 48 8.59 -9.47 -3.96
N ASP A 49 9.67 -9.17 -4.68
CA ASP A 49 9.94 -9.73 -5.99
C ASP A 49 10.52 -11.17 -5.88
N ARG A 50 10.88 -11.75 -7.03
CA ARG A 50 11.42 -13.12 -7.11
C ARG A 50 12.80 -13.27 -6.43
N GLU A 51 13.51 -12.17 -6.20
CA GLU A 51 14.82 -12.16 -5.51
C GLU A 51 14.67 -11.92 -4.00
N GLY A 52 13.44 -11.72 -3.51
CA GLY A 52 13.16 -11.41 -2.12
C GLY A 52 13.39 -9.94 -1.77
N LYS A 53 13.50 -9.04 -2.75
CA LYS A 53 13.63 -7.60 -2.51
C LYS A 53 12.25 -6.94 -2.52
N PRO A 54 12.04 -5.87 -1.75
CA PRO A 54 10.78 -5.11 -1.80
C PRO A 54 10.49 -4.56 -3.20
N ILE A 55 9.25 -4.69 -3.64
CA ILE A 55 8.77 -4.07 -4.88
C ILE A 55 8.65 -2.56 -4.67
N ILE A 56 9.29 -1.79 -5.55
CA ILE A 56 9.34 -0.32 -5.51
C ILE A 56 8.52 0.27 -6.65
N THR A 57 7.59 1.17 -6.32
CA THR A 57 6.75 1.93 -7.25
C THR A 57 6.88 3.42 -6.99
N THR A 58 7.31 4.18 -7.99
CA THR A 58 7.29 5.64 -7.94
C THR A 58 5.89 6.14 -8.27
N LEU A 59 5.25 6.83 -7.33
CA LEU A 59 4.00 7.54 -7.60
C LEU A 59 4.34 8.92 -8.18
N LEU A 60 4.20 9.07 -9.50
CA LEU A 60 4.26 10.39 -10.14
C LEU A 60 2.94 11.09 -9.85
N GLU A 61 3.00 12.26 -9.23
CA GLU A 61 1.82 13.11 -9.15
C GLU A 61 1.55 13.72 -10.52
N GLU A 62 0.43 13.36 -11.14
CA GLU A 62 -0.14 14.19 -12.19
C GLU A 62 -0.54 15.52 -11.56
N LYS A 63 0.32 16.52 -11.75
CA LYS A 63 -0.03 17.92 -11.46
C LYS A 63 -0.91 18.40 -12.61
N GLU A 64 -2.23 18.39 -12.41
CA GLU A 64 -3.14 19.27 -13.15
C GLU A 64 -2.95 20.73 -12.73
#